data_AF-A0A059X0R7-F1
#
_entry.id   AF-A0A059X0R7-F1
#
_cell.length_a   1.000
_cell.length_b   1.000
_cell.length_c   1.000
_cell.angle_alpha   90.00
_cell.angle_beta   90.00
_cell.angle_gamma   90.00
#
_symmetry.space_group_name_H-M   'P 1'
#
loop_
_entity.id
_entity.type
_entity.pdbx_description
1 polymer ?
#
loop_
_entity_poly.entity_id
_entity_poly.type
_entity_poly.pdbx_seq_one_letter_code
_entity_poly.pdbx_strand_id
1 'polypeptide(L)'
;MTNQPFPVSDHTSLIAPFWDDLNPDANAGDIYYATLGDAPNREFVVEWREVQHYNSFSGDITFQVVFFENSSDILFNYLDVDFQTDDLNGGASATIGIQTTADKYIQFSHDVANLQSNKSYRFTAASSSVVPQPEPLPEPPTESNPQP
;
A
#
# COMPACT_ATOMS: atom_id res chain seq x y z
N MET A 1 0.65 12.93 -14.86
CA MET A 1 0.85 13.90 -13.74
C MET A 1 2.20 13.56 -13.18
N THR A 2 3.10 14.53 -12.98
CA THR A 2 4.42 14.23 -12.41
C THR A 2 4.26 13.70 -11.00
N ASN A 3 5.04 12.67 -10.65
CA ASN A 3 5.12 12.17 -9.28
C ASN A 3 5.63 13.28 -8.34
N GLN A 4 5.22 13.22 -7.09
CA GLN A 4 5.60 14.20 -6.05
C GLN A 4 5.94 13.45 -4.76
N PRO A 5 6.69 14.04 -3.82
CA PRO A 5 6.88 13.44 -2.52
C PRO A 5 5.58 13.47 -1.71
N PHE A 6 5.45 12.54 -0.77
CA PHE A 6 4.40 12.60 0.25
C PHE A 6 4.74 13.65 1.33
N PRO A 7 3.74 14.36 1.88
CA PRO A 7 2.33 14.21 1.57
C PRO A 7 1.95 14.95 0.28
N VAL A 8 1.11 14.31 -0.52
CA VAL A 8 0.58 14.89 -1.76
C VAL A 8 -0.63 15.75 -1.40
N SER A 9 -0.59 17.03 -1.76
CA SER A 9 -1.54 18.06 -1.29
C SER A 9 -2.90 18.02 -1.98
N ASP A 10 -2.99 17.44 -3.17
CA ASP A 10 -4.19 17.32 -4.00
C ASP A 10 -4.91 15.97 -3.84
N HIS A 11 -4.35 15.03 -3.06
CA HIS A 11 -4.94 13.72 -2.80
C HIS A 11 -5.27 13.56 -1.31
N THR A 12 -6.49 13.17 -0.98
CA THR A 12 -6.83 12.88 0.44
C THR A 12 -6.18 11.57 0.88
N SER A 13 -6.23 10.54 0.04
CA SER A 13 -5.58 9.24 0.26
C SER A 13 -4.99 8.73 -1.05
N LEU A 14 -3.82 8.10 -1.00
CA LEU A 14 -3.09 7.58 -2.15
C LEU A 14 -2.28 6.35 -1.76
N ILE A 15 -2.34 5.30 -2.56
CA ILE A 15 -1.48 4.12 -2.45
C ILE A 15 -0.66 4.07 -3.73
N ALA A 16 0.64 4.30 -3.61
CA ALA A 16 1.57 4.40 -4.72
C ALA A 16 2.58 3.24 -4.64
N PRO A 17 2.25 2.06 -5.20
CA PRO A 17 3.22 0.97 -5.31
C PRO A 17 4.37 1.33 -6.25
N PHE A 18 4.10 2.13 -7.29
CA PHE A 18 5.11 2.71 -8.19
C PHE A 18 4.46 3.90 -8.90
N TRP A 19 4.51 5.09 -8.30
CA TRP A 19 3.95 6.28 -8.93
C TRP A 19 5.01 6.94 -9.82
N ASP A 20 4.84 6.72 -11.11
CA ASP A 20 5.63 7.30 -12.20
C ASP A 20 4.83 7.24 -13.51
N ASP A 21 5.39 7.74 -14.60
CA ASP A 21 4.79 7.69 -15.93
C ASP A 21 5.03 6.33 -16.60
N LEU A 22 4.20 5.33 -16.27
CA LEU A 22 4.20 4.01 -16.89
C LEU A 22 3.32 3.97 -18.16
N ASN A 23 3.70 3.15 -19.14
CA ASN A 23 2.96 2.98 -20.40
C ASN A 23 2.64 1.50 -20.72
N PRO A 24 1.47 0.99 -20.28
CA PRO A 24 0.99 -0.35 -20.61
C PRO A 24 0.24 -0.41 -21.96
N ASP A 25 0.69 0.35 -22.97
CA ASP A 25 0.10 0.30 -24.31
C ASP A 25 0.22 -1.11 -24.93
N ALA A 26 -0.53 -1.38 -26.00
CA ALA A 26 -0.76 -2.73 -26.57
C ALA A 26 0.48 -3.60 -26.92
N ASN A 27 1.70 -3.08 -26.80
CA ASN A 27 2.96 -3.80 -27.00
C ASN A 27 3.93 -3.69 -25.79
N ALA A 28 3.48 -3.18 -24.64
CA ALA A 28 4.33 -2.73 -23.53
C ALA A 28 3.76 -3.13 -22.15
N GLY A 29 3.28 -4.37 -22.04
CA GLY A 29 2.80 -4.96 -20.79
C GLY A 29 1.30 -4.89 -20.58
N ASP A 30 0.85 -5.49 -19.47
CA ASP A 30 -0.56 -5.59 -19.12
C ASP A 30 -0.78 -5.29 -17.63
N ILE A 31 -2.00 -4.86 -17.29
CA ILE A 31 -2.44 -4.73 -15.90
C ILE A 31 -3.47 -5.82 -15.60
N TYR A 32 -3.19 -6.65 -14.61
CA TYR A 32 -4.05 -7.71 -14.14
C TYR A 32 -4.63 -7.37 -12.76
N TYR A 33 -5.81 -7.90 -12.47
CA TYR A 33 -6.34 -7.90 -11.10
C TYR A 33 -7.07 -9.21 -10.81
N ALA A 34 -7.02 -9.64 -9.56
CA ALA A 34 -7.70 -10.85 -9.11
C ALA A 34 -8.06 -10.76 -7.63
N THR A 35 -9.14 -11.46 -7.25
CA THR A 35 -9.37 -11.82 -5.86
C THR A 35 -9.01 -13.29 -5.69
N LEU A 36 -8.06 -13.57 -4.80
CA LEU A 36 -7.54 -14.89 -4.53
C LEU A 36 -8.04 -15.38 -3.16
N GLY A 37 -8.16 -16.70 -3.02
CA GLY A 37 -8.62 -17.35 -1.79
C GLY A 37 -10.14 -17.28 -1.58
N ASP A 38 -10.57 -17.66 -0.38
CA ASP A 38 -11.97 -17.74 0.04
C ASP A 38 -12.21 -16.87 1.28
N ALA A 39 -13.44 -16.36 1.43
CA ALA A 39 -13.81 -15.59 2.61
C ALA A 39 -13.66 -16.44 3.89
N PRO A 40 -13.24 -15.83 5.02
CA PRO A 40 -12.98 -14.41 5.23
C PRO A 40 -11.51 -14.00 5.01
N ASN A 41 -10.72 -14.78 4.26
CA ASN A 41 -9.28 -14.57 4.09
C ASN A 41 -8.91 -14.37 2.61
N ARG A 42 -9.63 -13.49 1.91
CA ARG A 42 -9.33 -13.16 0.51
C ARG A 42 -8.20 -12.13 0.40
N GLU A 43 -7.50 -12.20 -0.73
CA GLU A 43 -6.52 -11.20 -1.15
C GLU A 43 -6.99 -10.54 -2.44
N PHE A 44 -7.03 -9.22 -2.49
CA PHE A 44 -7.22 -8.48 -3.73
C PHE A 44 -5.86 -8.01 -4.26
N VAL A 45 -5.50 -8.46 -5.45
CA VAL A 45 -4.20 -8.23 -6.08
C VAL A 45 -4.40 -7.37 -7.32
N VAL A 46 -3.57 -6.35 -7.50
CA VAL A 46 -3.41 -5.62 -8.75
C VAL A 46 -1.94 -5.71 -9.15
N GLU A 47 -1.68 -6.21 -10.36
CA GLU A 47 -0.36 -6.45 -10.90
C GLU A 47 -0.16 -5.64 -12.18
N TRP A 48 1.01 -5.00 -12.29
CA TRP A 48 1.55 -4.45 -13.52
C TRP A 48 2.63 -5.42 -13.98
N ARG A 49 2.42 -6.05 -15.14
CA ARG A 49 3.31 -7.07 -15.68
C ARG A 49 3.96 -6.58 -16.97
N GLU A 50 5.29 -6.65 -17.00
CA GLU A 50 6.12 -6.28 -18.14
C GLU A 50 5.78 -4.87 -18.67
N VAL A 51 5.49 -3.94 -17.75
CA VAL A 51 5.07 -2.58 -18.10
C VAL A 51 6.29 -1.69 -18.31
N GLN A 52 6.36 -1.02 -19.45
CA GLN A 52 7.44 -0.09 -19.77
C GLN A 52 7.22 1.29 -19.15
N HIS A 53 8.30 2.06 -19.07
CA HIS A 53 8.22 3.47 -18.74
C HIS A 53 7.82 4.28 -19.99
N TYR A 54 7.05 5.35 -19.84
CA TYR A 54 6.55 6.15 -20.97
C TYR A 54 7.67 6.73 -21.84
N ASN A 55 8.82 7.07 -21.24
CA ASN A 55 9.97 7.64 -21.95
C ASN A 55 11.08 6.63 -22.30
N SER A 56 10.90 5.33 -22.00
CA SER A 56 11.93 4.31 -22.24
C SER A 56 11.33 3.02 -22.77
N PHE A 57 11.94 2.48 -23.83
CA PHE A 57 11.51 1.25 -24.51
C PHE A 57 12.54 0.12 -24.38
N SER A 58 13.55 0.27 -23.51
CA SER A 58 14.67 -0.68 -23.38
C SER A 58 14.37 -1.86 -22.47
N GLY A 59 13.50 -1.66 -21.49
CA GLY A 59 13.13 -2.66 -20.49
C GLY A 59 11.77 -2.34 -19.89
N ASP A 60 11.36 -3.19 -18.98
CA ASP A 60 10.05 -3.18 -18.37
C ASP A 60 10.16 -3.59 -16.89
N ILE A 61 9.08 -3.40 -16.14
CA ILE A 61 9.01 -3.78 -14.74
C ILE A 61 7.79 -4.63 -14.46
N THR A 62 7.90 -5.45 -13.42
CA THR A 62 6.79 -6.28 -12.92
C THR A 62 6.67 -6.15 -11.43
N PHE A 63 5.52 -5.64 -10.97
CA PHE A 63 5.23 -5.46 -9.55
C PHE A 63 3.72 -5.56 -9.29
N GLN A 64 3.37 -5.75 -8.02
CA GLN A 64 1.98 -5.84 -7.60
C GLN A 64 1.74 -5.18 -6.24
N VAL A 65 0.51 -4.75 -6.03
CA VAL A 65 -0.05 -4.42 -4.71
C VAL A 65 -1.06 -5.48 -4.29
N VAL A 66 -1.01 -5.87 -3.03
CA VAL A 66 -1.92 -6.84 -2.41
C VAL A 66 -2.62 -6.20 -1.21
N PHE A 67 -3.93 -6.34 -1.19
CA PHE A 67 -4.82 -5.98 -0.09
C PHE A 67 -5.39 -7.24 0.55
N PHE A 68 -5.52 -7.24 1.87
CA PHE A 68 -5.99 -8.40 2.63
C PHE A 68 -7.38 -8.13 3.21
N GLU A 69 -8.33 -9.05 3.05
CA GLU A 69 -9.72 -8.87 3.51
C GLU A 69 -9.84 -8.64 5.03
N ASN A 70 -8.97 -9.27 5.81
CA ASN A 70 -9.03 -9.28 7.27
C ASN A 70 -7.95 -8.41 7.95
N SER A 71 -7.24 -7.59 7.17
CA SER A 71 -6.14 -6.76 7.67
C SER A 71 -6.09 -5.42 6.95
N SER A 72 -5.68 -4.37 7.68
CA SER A 72 -5.40 -3.05 7.10
C SER A 72 -4.01 -2.95 6.47
N ASP A 73 -3.26 -4.05 6.43
CA ASP A 73 -1.94 -4.08 5.82
C ASP A 73 -2.03 -4.03 4.30
N ILE A 74 -1.00 -3.45 3.70
CA ILE A 74 -0.84 -3.38 2.25
C ILE A 74 0.55 -3.93 1.93
N LEU A 75 0.63 -4.84 0.96
CA LEU A 75 1.89 -5.44 0.53
C LEU A 75 2.22 -5.01 -0.89
N PHE A 76 3.40 -4.43 -1.08
CA PHE A 76 3.99 -4.23 -2.40
C PHE A 76 4.99 -5.34 -2.66
N ASN A 77 4.86 -6.03 -3.80
CA ASN A 77 5.84 -7.02 -4.26
C ASN A 77 6.44 -6.57 -5.58
N TYR A 78 7.76 -6.63 -5.68
CA TYR A 78 8.51 -6.24 -6.86
C TYR A 78 9.24 -7.48 -7.37
N LEU A 79 8.76 -8.03 -8.48
CA LEU A 79 9.47 -9.11 -9.17
C LEU A 79 10.66 -8.53 -9.92
N ASP A 80 10.43 -7.45 -10.66
CA ASP A 80 11.44 -6.73 -11.43
C ASP A 80 11.23 -5.21 -11.37
N VAL A 81 12.33 -4.46 -11.30
CA VAL A 81 12.40 -2.99 -11.25
C VAL A 81 13.54 -2.44 -12.12
N ASP A 82 14.01 -3.22 -13.10
CA ASP A 82 15.09 -2.85 -14.02
C ASP A 82 14.54 -2.47 -15.40
N PHE A 83 14.41 -1.17 -15.66
CA PHE A 83 14.05 -0.65 -16.98
C PHE A 83 15.21 -0.70 -18.00
N GLN A 84 16.37 -1.25 -17.61
CA GLN A 84 17.62 -1.19 -18.37
C GLN A 84 18.04 0.25 -18.68
N THR A 85 17.68 1.18 -17.79
CA THR A 85 17.99 2.61 -17.87
C THR A 85 18.36 3.09 -16.46
N ASP A 86 19.62 3.48 -16.25
CA ASP A 86 20.16 3.79 -14.92
C ASP A 86 19.32 4.82 -14.14
N ASP A 87 18.80 5.84 -14.80
CA ASP A 87 17.99 6.92 -14.18
C ASP A 87 16.54 6.49 -13.85
N LEU A 88 16.12 5.28 -14.21
CA LEU A 88 14.80 4.71 -13.91
C LEU A 88 14.88 3.48 -13.00
N ASN A 89 16.02 2.78 -13.04
CA ASN A 89 16.23 1.52 -12.34
C ASN A 89 16.03 1.62 -10.82
N GLY A 90 15.39 0.61 -10.23
CA GLY A 90 15.12 0.59 -8.80
C GLY A 90 14.14 1.68 -8.33
N GLY A 91 13.33 2.24 -9.25
CA GLY A 91 12.41 3.33 -8.96
C GLY A 91 13.11 4.67 -8.76
N ALA A 92 14.22 4.90 -9.45
CA ALA A 92 15.03 6.12 -9.35
C ALA A 92 14.29 7.42 -9.67
N SER A 93 13.18 7.34 -10.42
CA SER A 93 12.30 8.47 -10.77
C SER A 93 10.92 8.40 -10.12
N ALA A 94 10.66 7.37 -9.33
CA ALA A 94 9.31 7.05 -8.87
C ALA A 94 9.07 7.51 -7.42
N THR A 95 7.81 7.76 -7.09
CA THR A 95 7.35 7.87 -5.70
C THR A 95 6.73 6.55 -5.24
N ILE A 96 7.21 6.02 -4.12
CA ILE A 96 6.67 4.80 -3.49
C ILE A 96 6.22 5.13 -2.07
N GLY A 97 4.98 4.79 -1.74
CA GLY A 97 4.45 4.98 -0.39
C GLY A 97 2.94 4.94 -0.29
N ILE A 98 2.46 5.28 0.90
CA ILE A 98 1.03 5.35 1.21
C ILE A 98 0.70 6.65 1.94
N GLN A 99 -0.47 7.20 1.64
CA GLN A 99 -1.05 8.34 2.34
C GLN A 99 -2.51 8.03 2.62
N THR A 100 -2.94 8.29 3.86
CA THR A 100 -4.35 8.19 4.27
C THR A 100 -4.96 9.56 4.51
N THR A 101 -4.16 10.50 5.02
CA THR A 101 -4.46 11.94 5.15
C THR A 101 -3.15 12.72 5.00
N ALA A 102 -3.22 14.04 4.80
CA ALA A 102 -2.02 14.89 4.68
C ALA A 102 -1.02 14.71 5.85
N ASP A 103 -1.53 14.48 7.07
CA ASP A 103 -0.68 14.27 8.26
C ASP A 103 -0.35 12.79 8.54
N LYS A 104 -0.84 11.85 7.72
CA LYS A 104 -0.68 10.40 7.93
C LYS A 104 -0.26 9.71 6.64
N TYR A 105 1.04 9.63 6.45
CA TYR A 105 1.67 9.02 5.29
C TYR A 105 2.96 8.29 5.68
N ILE A 106 3.38 7.37 4.80
CA ILE A 106 4.69 6.73 4.82
C ILE A 106 5.26 6.88 3.41
N GLN A 107 6.34 7.64 3.28
CA GLN A 107 7.15 7.66 2.07
C GLN A 107 8.27 6.64 2.22
N PHE A 108 8.29 5.64 1.33
CA PHE A 108 9.40 4.69 1.26
C PHE A 108 10.50 5.21 0.32
N SER A 109 10.11 5.77 -0.83
CA SER A 109 11.05 6.33 -1.80
C SER A 109 10.43 7.48 -2.59
N HIS A 110 11.27 8.39 -3.04
CA HIS A 110 10.93 9.45 -3.99
C HIS A 110 12.22 9.88 -4.71
N ASP A 111 12.23 9.73 -6.03
CA ASP A 111 13.34 10.12 -6.92
C ASP A 111 14.70 9.57 -6.48
N VAL A 112 14.70 8.33 -5.93
CA VAL A 112 15.90 7.60 -5.51
C VAL A 112 15.72 6.09 -5.69
N ALA A 113 16.79 5.40 -6.11
CA ALA A 113 16.79 3.96 -6.41
C ALA A 113 16.80 3.08 -5.14
N ASN A 114 15.68 3.02 -4.42
CA ASN A 114 15.55 2.23 -3.19
C ASN A 114 14.92 0.84 -3.38
N LEU A 115 14.30 0.58 -4.53
CA LEU A 115 13.71 -0.73 -4.82
C LEU A 115 14.77 -1.72 -5.31
N GLN A 116 14.53 -3.00 -5.02
CA GLN A 116 15.32 -4.10 -5.54
C GLN A 116 14.37 -5.17 -6.08
N SER A 117 14.73 -5.80 -7.20
CA SER A 117 13.99 -6.93 -7.76
C SER A 117 13.93 -8.09 -6.74
N ASN A 118 12.84 -8.86 -6.78
CA ASN A 118 12.54 -9.95 -5.85
C ASN A 118 12.41 -9.52 -4.37
N LYS A 119 11.85 -8.34 -4.10
CA LYS A 119 11.59 -7.84 -2.74
C LYS A 119 10.12 -7.52 -2.51
N SER A 120 9.76 -7.52 -1.24
CA SER A 120 8.43 -7.15 -0.78
C SER A 120 8.52 -6.15 0.37
N TYR A 121 7.60 -5.20 0.39
CA TYR A 121 7.48 -4.17 1.42
C TYR A 121 6.06 -4.16 1.95
N ARG A 122 5.90 -4.42 3.25
CA ARG A 122 4.61 -4.45 3.92
C ARG A 122 4.43 -3.18 4.72
N PHE A 123 3.36 -2.45 4.42
CA PHE A 123 2.92 -1.29 5.16
C PHE A 123 1.85 -1.77 6.13
N THR A 124 2.04 -1.46 7.42
CA THR A 124 1.11 -1.86 8.46
C THR A 124 0.45 -0.63 9.08
N ALA A 125 -0.85 -0.73 9.36
CA ALA A 125 -1.49 0.24 10.21
C ALA A 125 -0.99 0.01 11.65
N ALA A 126 -0.60 1.07 12.35
CA ALA A 126 -0.34 0.96 13.78
C ALA A 126 -1.65 0.50 14.46
N SER A 127 -1.64 -0.70 15.05
CA SER A 127 -2.77 -1.19 15.82
C SER A 127 -3.09 -0.20 16.93
N SER A 128 -4.29 0.36 16.93
CA SER A 128 -4.81 1.04 18.11
C SER A 128 -5.05 -0.04 19.16
N SER A 129 -4.22 -0.07 20.20
CA SER A 129 -4.53 -0.86 21.40
C SER A 129 -5.77 -0.24 22.05
N VAL A 130 -6.94 -0.77 21.75
CA VAL A 130 -8.08 -0.60 22.64
C VAL A 130 -7.74 -1.40 23.89
N VAL A 131 -7.15 -0.74 24.88
CA VAL A 131 -7.18 -1.28 26.24
C VAL A 131 -8.65 -1.44 26.57
N PRO A 132 -9.17 -2.66 26.81
CA PRO A 132 -10.55 -2.80 27.26
C PRO A 132 -10.67 -1.98 28.54
N GLN A 133 -11.46 -0.91 28.48
CA GLN A 133 -11.82 -0.15 29.67
C GLN A 133 -12.47 -1.15 30.62
N PRO A 134 -12.00 -1.29 31.88
CA PRO A 134 -12.69 -2.16 32.82
C PRO A 134 -14.15 -1.73 32.88
N GLU A 135 -15.06 -2.65 32.61
CA GLU A 135 -16.49 -2.40 32.81
C GLU A 135 -16.69 -1.97 34.27
N PRO A 136 -17.48 -0.92 34.54
CA PRO A 136 -17.88 -0.63 35.91
C PRO A 136 -18.60 -1.87 36.46
N LEU A 137 -18.16 -2.33 37.64
CA LEU A 137 -18.85 -3.40 38.35
C LEU A 137 -20.33 -3.00 38.51
N PRO A 138 -21.30 -3.92 38.31
CA PRO A 138 -22.68 -3.64 38.62
C PRO A 138 -22.79 -3.17 40.08
N GLU A 139 -23.56 -2.11 40.32
CA GLU A 139 -23.80 -1.62 41.67
C GLU A 139 -24.35 -2.76 42.55
N PRO A 140 -23.88 -2.91 43.80
CA PRO A 140 -24.44 -3.90 44.70
C PRO A 140 -25.94 -3.66 44.86
N PRO A 141 -26.76 -4.72 44.96
CA PRO A 141 -28.20 -4.57 45.15
C PRO A 141 -28.47 -3.70 46.37
N THR A 142 -29.36 -2.72 46.23
CA THR A 142 -29.80 -1.88 47.33
C THR A 142 -30.49 -2.77 48.35
N GLU A 143 -29.88 -2.93 49.52
CA GLU A 143 -30.48 -3.64 50.63
C GLU A 143 -31.72 -2.84 51.07
N SER A 144 -32.92 -3.37 50.79
CA SER A 144 -34.16 -2.77 51.26
C SER A 144 -34.20 -2.94 52.78
N ASN A 145 -33.83 -1.89 53.51
CA ASN A 145 -33.91 -1.88 54.96
C ASN A 145 -35.40 -2.03 55.36
N PRO A 146 -35.78 -3.03 56.18
CA PRO A 146 -37.17 -3.15 56.62
C PRO A 146 -37.54 -1.92 57.46
N GLN A 147 -38.62 -1.24 57.07
CA GLN A 147 -39.20 -0.15 57.87
C GLN A 147 -39.74 -0.69 59.21
N PRO A 148 -39.62 0.06 60.31
CA PRO A 148 -40.14 -0.32 61.62
C PRO A 148 -41.66 -0.31 61.69
#